data_AF-X0Z7M1-F1
#
_entry.id   AF-X0Z7M1-F1
#
_cell.length_a   1.000
_cell.length_b   1.000
_cell.length_c   1.000
_cell.angle_alpha   90.00
_cell.angle_beta   90.00
_cell.angle_gamma   90.00
#
_symmetry.space_group_name_H-M   'P 1'
#
loop_
_entity.id
_entity.type
_entity.pdbx_description
1 polymer ?
#
loop_
_entity_poly.entity_id
_entity_poly.type
_entity_poly.pdbx_seq_one_letter_code
_entity_poly.pdbx_strand_id
1 'polypeptide(L)'
;QEEKEIVDFILKNGSRFDNITIASEKLVDSGKLQGIDPELVTSLITLSPVNYIIIEADGASRKPLKAPDLFFEPVIPQQTSLVIPVVGIDALGCALSEENVFRSEIASKLTGLSLGKPISAEAIVTLILHPSGITRGSPEQARIIPFINKTDLHADLSDARDIASKILK
;
A
#
# COMPACT_ATOMS: atom_id res chain seq x y z
N GLN A 1 2.14 -28.23 -3.44
CA GLN A 1 1.51 -28.85 -4.62
C GLN A 1 0.80 -27.79 -5.44
N GLU A 2 -0.03 -26.97 -4.80
CA GLU A 2 -0.71 -25.81 -5.42
C GLU A 2 0.24 -24.77 -6.04
N GLU A 3 1.34 -24.41 -5.39
CA GLU A 3 2.32 -23.44 -5.95
C GLU A 3 2.89 -23.88 -7.30
N LYS A 4 3.19 -25.18 -7.43
CA LYS A 4 3.72 -25.75 -8.67
C LYS A 4 2.68 -25.66 -9.79
N GLU A 5 1.41 -25.88 -9.48
CA GLU A 5 0.31 -25.77 -10.45
C GLU A 5 0.15 -24.32 -10.93
N ILE A 6 0.32 -23.33 -10.05
CA ILE A 6 0.31 -21.90 -10.40
C ILE A 6 1.46 -21.58 -11.36
N VAL A 7 2.68 -22.02 -11.03
CA VAL A 7 3.87 -21.81 -11.87
C VAL A 7 3.69 -22.46 -13.24
N ASP A 8 3.27 -23.72 -13.28
CA ASP A 8 3.05 -24.47 -14.52
C ASP A 8 1.96 -23.82 -15.39
N PHE A 9 0.90 -23.30 -14.76
CA PHE A 9 -0.16 -22.57 -15.46
C PHE A 9 0.36 -21.29 -16.12
N ILE A 10 1.17 -20.50 -15.40
CA ILE A 10 1.74 -19.24 -15.89
C ILE A 10 2.75 -19.50 -17.01
N LEU A 11 3.61 -20.52 -16.86
CA LEU A 11 4.56 -20.90 -17.93
C LEU A 11 3.84 -21.31 -19.21
N LYS A 12 2.73 -22.03 -19.10
CA LYS A 12 1.96 -22.52 -20.25
C LYS A 12 1.08 -21.44 -20.90
N ASN A 13 0.55 -20.50 -20.13
CA ASN A 13 -0.49 -19.58 -20.60
C ASN A 13 -0.15 -18.09 -20.44
N GLY A 14 0.97 -17.72 -19.84
CA GLY A 14 1.31 -16.33 -19.55
C GLY A 14 1.37 -15.44 -20.78
N SER A 15 1.77 -15.99 -21.93
CA SER A 15 1.76 -15.26 -23.21
C SER A 15 0.38 -15.16 -23.88
N ARG A 16 -0.64 -15.83 -23.35
CA ARG A 16 -2.01 -15.88 -23.91
C ARG A 16 -2.97 -14.91 -23.24
N PHE A 17 -2.61 -14.36 -22.08
CA PHE A 17 -3.44 -13.46 -21.30
C PHE A 17 -2.74 -12.12 -21.12
N ASP A 18 -3.49 -11.02 -21.22
CA ASP A 18 -2.95 -9.68 -20.96
C ASP A 18 -2.63 -9.47 -19.47
N ASN A 19 -3.39 -10.11 -18.59
CA ASN A 19 -3.16 -10.12 -17.15
C ASN A 19 -3.64 -11.43 -16.51
N ILE A 20 -3.05 -11.77 -15.36
CA ILE A 20 -3.44 -12.91 -14.53
C ILE A 20 -3.53 -12.40 -13.09
N THR A 21 -4.67 -12.65 -12.43
CA THR A 21 -4.85 -12.41 -10.99
C THR A 21 -4.69 -13.70 -10.22
N ILE A 22 -3.88 -13.69 -9.17
CA ILE A 22 -3.57 -14.86 -8.34
C ILE A 22 -4.00 -14.58 -6.90
N ALA A 23 -4.66 -15.54 -6.28
CA ALA A 23 -5.10 -15.52 -4.90
C ALA A 23 -5.09 -16.97 -4.36
N SER A 24 -4.83 -17.15 -3.07
CA SER A 24 -4.90 -18.48 -2.44
C SER A 24 -6.36 -18.96 -2.32
N GLU A 25 -7.25 -18.07 -1.89
CA GLU A 25 -8.67 -18.36 -1.74
C GLU A 25 -9.52 -17.10 -1.92
N LYS A 26 -10.82 -17.32 -2.14
CA LYS A 26 -11.84 -16.27 -2.04
C LYS A 26 -12.64 -16.50 -0.77
N LEU A 27 -12.53 -15.57 0.17
CA LEU A 27 -13.22 -15.63 1.46
C LEU A 27 -14.74 -15.50 1.24
N VAL A 28 -15.49 -16.51 1.68
CA VAL A 28 -16.94 -16.60 1.45
C VAL A 28 -17.70 -15.44 2.09
N ASP A 29 -17.32 -15.03 3.30
CA ASP A 29 -18.07 -14.04 4.09
C ASP A 29 -17.87 -12.60 3.60
N SER A 30 -16.69 -12.28 3.08
CA SER A 30 -16.32 -10.91 2.69
C SER A 30 -16.23 -10.71 1.17
N GLY A 31 -16.18 -11.80 0.40
CA GLY A 31 -15.90 -11.79 -1.03
C GLY A 31 -14.46 -11.37 -1.38
N LYS A 32 -13.60 -11.11 -0.38
CA LYS A 32 -12.20 -10.71 -0.58
C LYS A 32 -11.35 -11.90 -1.02
N LEU A 33 -10.30 -11.59 -1.77
CA LEU A 33 -9.27 -12.55 -2.13
C LEU A 33 -8.20 -12.57 -1.04
N GLN A 34 -7.82 -13.75 -0.59
CA GLN A 34 -6.65 -13.92 0.26
C GLN A 34 -5.39 -13.97 -0.61
N GLY A 35 -4.37 -13.23 -0.19
CA GLY A 35 -3.09 -13.18 -0.89
C GLY A 35 -2.34 -14.51 -0.84
N ILE A 36 -1.42 -14.69 -1.80
CA ILE A 36 -0.48 -15.81 -1.81
C ILE A 36 0.73 -15.53 -0.91
N ASP A 37 1.53 -16.57 -0.65
CA ASP A 37 2.78 -16.44 0.09
C ASP A 37 3.76 -15.47 -0.63
N PRO A 38 4.39 -14.51 0.09
CA PRO A 38 5.45 -13.66 -0.46
C PRO A 38 6.62 -14.42 -1.10
N GLU A 39 6.95 -15.62 -0.65
CA GLU A 39 7.98 -16.47 -1.26
C GLU A 39 7.55 -16.98 -2.65
N LEU A 40 6.26 -17.23 -2.86
CA LEU A 40 5.74 -17.56 -4.19
C LEU A 40 5.92 -16.38 -5.15
N VAL A 41 5.65 -15.15 -4.70
CA VAL A 41 5.88 -13.93 -5.51
C VAL A 41 7.33 -13.85 -5.99
N THR A 42 8.28 -14.20 -5.11
CA THR A 42 9.71 -14.27 -5.43
C THR A 42 10.01 -15.27 -6.54
N SER A 43 9.33 -16.41 -6.56
CA SER A 43 9.50 -17.40 -7.61
C SER A 43 8.89 -16.91 -8.94
N LEU A 44 7.70 -16.30 -8.87
CA LEU A 44 6.96 -15.84 -10.05
C LEU A 44 7.66 -14.73 -10.83
N ILE A 45 8.34 -13.80 -10.16
CA ILE A 45 9.02 -12.67 -10.85
C ILE A 45 10.17 -13.13 -11.74
N THR A 46 10.70 -14.34 -11.53
CA THR A 46 11.81 -14.89 -12.32
C THR A 46 11.35 -15.63 -13.58
N LEU A 47 10.04 -15.85 -13.74
CA LEU A 47 9.49 -16.59 -14.87
C LEU A 47 9.50 -15.72 -16.13
N SER A 48 9.99 -16.27 -17.24
CA SER A 48 10.11 -15.54 -18.51
C SER A 48 8.83 -14.89 -19.06
N PRO A 49 7.60 -15.46 -18.91
CA PRO A 49 6.39 -14.78 -19.37
C PRO A 49 5.91 -13.66 -18.42
N VAL A 50 6.52 -13.49 -17.25
CA VAL A 50 6.10 -12.49 -16.25
C VAL A 50 6.94 -11.23 -16.40
N ASN A 51 6.34 -10.16 -16.91
CA ASN A 51 7.03 -8.87 -17.06
C ASN A 51 6.93 -8.00 -15.80
N TYR A 52 5.76 -7.99 -15.17
CA TYR A 52 5.48 -7.17 -13.99
C TYR A 52 4.56 -7.93 -13.04
N ILE A 53 4.76 -7.70 -11.74
CA ILE A 53 3.85 -8.13 -10.69
C ILE A 53 3.42 -6.88 -9.93
N ILE A 54 2.11 -6.72 -9.73
CA ILE A 54 1.50 -5.66 -8.93
C ILE A 54 0.88 -6.32 -7.71
N ILE A 55 1.20 -5.78 -6.53
CA ILE A 55 0.80 -6.34 -5.23
C ILE A 55 0.06 -5.27 -4.46
N GLU A 56 -1.14 -5.60 -3.97
CA GLU A 56 -1.81 -4.84 -2.92
C GLU A 56 -1.28 -5.33 -1.57
N ALA A 57 -0.38 -4.56 -0.95
CA ALA A 57 0.35 -5.00 0.25
C ALA A 57 -0.44 -4.84 1.56
N ASP A 58 -1.42 -3.93 1.59
CA ASP A 58 -2.26 -3.63 2.75
C ASP A 58 -3.51 -2.82 2.37
N GLY A 59 -4.62 -3.10 3.05
CA GLY A 59 -5.91 -2.46 2.81
C GLY A 59 -6.12 -1.18 3.63
N ALA A 60 -6.79 -0.19 3.07
CA ALA A 60 -7.19 1.04 3.78
C ALA A 60 -8.66 1.05 4.24
N SER A 61 -9.42 -0.03 4.00
CA SER A 61 -10.88 -0.06 4.18
C SER A 61 -11.61 1.11 3.48
N ARG A 62 -11.12 1.48 2.28
CA ARG A 62 -11.58 2.63 1.47
C ARG A 62 -11.40 4.01 2.11
N LYS A 63 -10.62 4.12 3.20
CA LYS A 63 -10.31 5.39 3.85
C LYS A 63 -9.16 6.10 3.13
N PRO A 64 -9.13 7.44 3.14
CA PRO A 64 -8.11 8.20 2.43
C PRO A 64 -6.71 8.07 3.07
N LEU A 65 -6.65 7.73 4.36
CA LEU A 65 -5.38 7.58 5.08
C LEU A 65 -5.40 6.31 5.94
N LYS A 66 -4.22 5.76 6.23
CA LYS A 66 -4.07 4.55 7.04
C LYS A 66 -2.78 4.58 7.86
N ALA A 67 -2.79 3.81 8.94
CA ALA A 67 -1.58 3.32 9.59
C ALA A 67 -1.53 1.78 9.47
N PRO A 68 -0.35 1.20 9.17
CA PRO A 68 -0.22 -0.24 9.05
C PRO A 68 -0.32 -0.92 10.41
N ASP A 69 -0.61 -2.22 10.40
CA ASP A 69 -0.48 -3.05 11.58
C ASP A 69 1.01 -3.20 11.94
N LEU A 70 1.36 -2.97 13.20
CA LEU A 70 2.76 -2.96 13.64
C LEU A 70 3.44 -4.33 13.62
N PHE A 71 2.70 -5.43 13.47
CA PHE A 71 3.23 -6.77 13.51
C PHE A 71 3.29 -7.43 12.13
N PHE A 72 2.24 -7.30 11.32
CA PHE A 72 2.10 -8.10 10.09
C PHE A 72 1.81 -7.31 8.81
N GLU A 73 1.60 -5.98 8.85
CA GLU A 73 1.42 -5.17 7.63
C GLU A 73 2.44 -4.02 7.52
N PRO A 74 2.68 -3.51 6.30
CA PRO A 74 2.29 -4.09 5.01
C PRO A 74 3.10 -5.35 4.68
N VAL A 75 2.53 -6.25 3.88
CA VAL A 75 3.24 -7.45 3.40
C VAL A 75 3.95 -7.11 2.09
N ILE A 76 5.23 -6.69 2.18
CA ILE A 76 6.06 -6.30 1.04
C ILE A 76 7.11 -7.39 0.77
N PRO A 77 7.08 -8.09 -0.39
CA PRO A 77 8.12 -9.06 -0.74
C PRO A 77 9.51 -8.43 -0.86
N GLN A 78 10.55 -9.18 -0.51
CA GLN A 78 11.93 -8.68 -0.49
C GLN A 78 12.45 -8.25 -1.86
N GLN A 79 11.91 -8.79 -2.95
CA GLN A 79 12.31 -8.53 -4.34
C GLN A 79 11.55 -7.33 -4.94
N THR A 80 10.72 -6.64 -4.13
CA THR A 80 9.99 -5.46 -4.57
C THR A 80 10.96 -4.38 -5.05
N SER A 81 10.79 -3.94 -6.29
CA SER A 81 11.62 -2.91 -6.92
C SER A 81 11.04 -1.50 -6.76
N LEU A 82 9.73 -1.41 -6.49
CA LEU A 82 9.00 -0.15 -6.36
C LEU A 82 7.87 -0.31 -5.33
N VAL A 83 7.87 0.58 -4.34
CA VAL A 83 6.79 0.74 -3.35
C VAL A 83 6.09 2.07 -3.59
N ILE A 84 4.76 2.02 -3.70
CA ILE A 84 3.92 3.21 -3.94
C ILE A 84 3.00 3.39 -2.73
N PRO A 85 3.41 4.17 -1.70
CA PRO A 85 2.50 4.50 -0.61
C PRO A 85 1.43 5.46 -1.14
N VAL A 86 0.17 5.04 -1.05
CA VAL A 86 -0.99 5.80 -1.53
C VAL A 86 -1.67 6.50 -0.35
N VAL A 87 -1.85 7.81 -0.47
CA VAL A 87 -2.63 8.64 0.47
C VAL A 87 -3.61 9.50 -0.31
N GLY A 88 -4.82 9.71 0.22
CA GLY A 88 -5.79 10.66 -0.35
C GLY A 88 -5.62 12.05 0.27
N ILE A 89 -5.58 13.09 -0.57
CA ILE A 89 -5.49 14.48 -0.09
C ILE A 89 -6.71 14.88 0.74
N ASP A 90 -7.86 14.22 0.52
CA ASP A 90 -9.10 14.44 1.26
C ASP A 90 -9.03 14.02 2.74
N ALA A 91 -7.93 13.41 3.18
CA ALA A 91 -7.64 13.26 4.60
C ALA A 91 -7.16 14.57 5.26
N LEU A 92 -6.59 15.51 4.50
CA LEU A 92 -6.04 16.75 5.03
C LEU A 92 -7.17 17.61 5.65
N GLY A 93 -6.96 18.10 6.88
CA GLY A 93 -7.95 18.88 7.61
C GLY A 93 -9.10 18.07 8.22
N CYS A 94 -9.33 16.82 7.78
CA CYS A 94 -10.29 15.92 8.41
C CYS A 94 -9.84 15.54 9.84
N ALA A 95 -10.80 15.17 10.68
CA ALA A 95 -10.49 14.70 12.03
C ALA A 95 -9.76 13.35 11.98
N LEU A 96 -8.70 13.21 12.79
CA LEU A 96 -8.04 11.93 13.04
C LEU A 96 -9.01 11.01 13.80
N SER A 97 -9.71 10.16 13.07
CA SER A 97 -10.72 9.24 13.61
C SER A 97 -10.77 7.98 12.76
N GLU A 98 -11.39 6.92 13.29
CA GLU A 98 -11.66 5.71 12.51
C GLU A 98 -12.54 5.97 11.29
N GLU A 99 -13.24 7.10 11.17
CA GLU A 99 -13.99 7.44 9.96
C GLU A 99 -13.04 7.74 8.79
N ASN A 100 -12.03 8.56 9.05
CA ASN A 100 -11.12 9.11 8.03
C ASN A 100 -9.79 8.36 7.91
N VAL A 101 -9.36 7.67 8.97
CA VAL A 101 -8.05 7.01 9.03
C VAL A 101 -8.22 5.58 9.47
N PHE A 102 -7.74 4.65 8.65
CA PHE A 102 -7.74 3.24 9.01
C PHE A 102 -6.71 2.98 10.11
N ARG A 103 -7.15 2.43 11.25
CA ARG A 103 -6.34 2.26 12.46
C ARG A 103 -5.84 3.60 13.02
N SER A 104 -6.77 4.54 13.20
CA SER A 104 -6.55 5.90 13.71
C SER A 104 -5.78 5.96 15.04
N GLU A 105 -5.96 4.97 15.92
CA GLU A 105 -5.20 4.84 17.18
C GLU A 105 -3.70 4.63 16.93
N ILE A 106 -3.34 3.81 15.93
CA ILE A 106 -1.94 3.61 15.54
C ILE A 106 -1.43 4.90 14.89
N ALA A 107 -2.22 5.50 14.01
CA ALA A 107 -1.84 6.76 13.37
C ALA A 107 -1.58 7.88 14.40
N SER A 108 -2.41 7.98 15.44
CA SER A 108 -2.24 8.91 16.56
C SER A 108 -0.91 8.70 17.27
N LYS A 109 -0.55 7.46 17.56
CA LYS A 109 0.73 7.11 18.21
C LYS A 109 1.93 7.45 17.34
N LEU A 110 1.86 7.18 16.04
CA LEU A 110 2.96 7.44 15.10
C LEU A 110 3.19 8.94 14.85
N THR A 111 2.11 9.72 14.78
CA THR A 111 2.16 11.14 14.44
C THR A 111 2.23 12.05 15.67
N GLY A 112 1.88 11.54 16.86
CA GLY A 112 1.66 12.35 18.07
C GLY A 112 0.39 13.20 18.02
N LEU A 113 -0.40 13.12 16.95
CA LEU A 113 -1.65 13.88 16.80
C LEU A 113 -2.76 13.20 17.62
N SER A 114 -3.40 13.95 18.52
CA SER A 114 -4.53 13.41 19.30
C SER A 114 -5.73 13.10 18.42
N LEU A 115 -6.48 12.05 18.77
CA LEU A 115 -7.74 11.72 18.10
C LEU A 115 -8.70 12.92 18.09
N GLY A 116 -9.47 13.03 17.02
CA GLY A 116 -10.40 14.12 16.75
C GLY A 116 -9.75 15.43 16.28
N LYS A 117 -8.41 15.56 16.34
CA LYS A 117 -7.73 16.74 15.83
C LYS A 117 -7.60 16.71 14.31
N PRO A 118 -7.58 17.87 13.63
CA PRO A 118 -7.37 17.94 12.19
C PRO A 118 -6.03 17.32 11.78
N ILE A 119 -6.06 16.48 10.75
CA ILE A 119 -4.87 15.88 10.14
C ILE A 119 -4.11 16.98 9.40
N SER A 120 -2.84 17.18 9.76
CA SER A 120 -1.95 18.14 9.10
C SER A 120 -1.13 17.49 7.98
N ALA A 121 -0.51 18.31 7.13
CA ALA A 121 0.46 17.85 6.15
C ALA A 121 1.62 17.08 6.81
N GLU A 122 2.12 17.56 7.96
CA GLU A 122 3.15 16.89 8.73
C GLU A 122 2.72 15.50 9.21
N ALA A 123 1.47 15.35 9.67
CA ALA A 123 0.95 14.04 10.08
C ALA A 123 0.92 13.05 8.91
N ILE A 124 0.50 13.49 7.71
CA ILE A 124 0.52 12.66 6.50
C ILE A 124 1.96 12.25 6.15
N VAL A 125 2.89 13.20 6.15
CA VAL A 125 4.31 12.94 5.86
C VAL A 125 4.91 11.95 6.88
N THR A 126 4.62 12.13 8.18
CA THR A 126 5.04 11.20 9.21
C THR A 126 4.47 9.81 8.96
N LEU A 127 3.18 9.66 8.63
CA LEU A 127 2.64 8.33 8.34
C LEU A 127 3.29 7.66 7.13
N ILE A 128 3.68 8.42 6.11
CA ILE A 128 4.38 7.87 4.95
C ILE A 128 5.79 7.43 5.34
N LEU A 129 6.58 8.30 5.97
CA LEU A 129 8.03 8.14 6.13
C LEU A 129 8.48 7.53 7.45
N HIS A 130 7.61 7.45 8.46
CA HIS A 130 7.99 6.89 9.75
C HIS A 130 8.46 5.43 9.58
N PRO A 131 9.47 4.96 10.34
CA PRO A 131 9.97 3.58 10.22
C PRO A 131 8.89 2.50 10.44
N SER A 132 7.86 2.84 11.21
CA SER A 132 6.65 2.04 11.46
C SER A 132 5.42 2.51 10.69
N GLY A 133 5.59 3.38 9.70
CA GLY A 133 4.55 3.95 8.84
C GLY A 133 4.29 3.11 7.58
N ILE A 134 3.62 3.70 6.60
CA ILE A 134 3.08 3.04 5.40
C ILE A 134 4.18 2.33 4.60
N THR A 135 5.41 2.85 4.59
CA THR A 135 6.53 2.24 3.88
C THR A 135 7.36 1.28 4.74
N ARG A 136 6.90 0.91 5.95
CA ARG A 136 7.61 -0.06 6.80
C ARG A 136 7.80 -1.38 6.05
N GLY A 137 8.99 -1.95 6.18
CA GLY A 137 9.32 -3.23 5.54
C GLY A 137 9.66 -3.11 4.05
N SER A 138 9.71 -1.89 3.50
CA SER A 138 10.23 -1.65 2.15
C SER A 138 11.69 -2.11 2.07
N PRO A 139 12.06 -2.94 1.08
CA PRO A 139 13.45 -3.34 0.86
C PRO A 139 14.36 -2.13 0.57
N GLU A 140 15.63 -2.19 0.96
CA GLU A 140 16.58 -1.08 0.77
C GLU A 140 16.77 -0.70 -0.71
N GLN A 141 16.70 -1.67 -1.61
CA GLN A 141 16.81 -1.44 -3.05
C GLN A 141 15.52 -0.94 -3.69
N ALA A 142 14.38 -0.98 -2.97
CA ALA A 142 13.11 -0.56 -3.52
C ALA A 142 13.07 0.96 -3.64
N ARG A 143 12.68 1.43 -4.83
CA ARG A 143 12.33 2.85 -5.00
C ARG A 143 11.02 3.11 -4.26
N ILE A 144 10.92 4.25 -3.58
CA ILE A 144 9.66 4.69 -2.97
C ILE A 144 9.14 5.89 -3.75
N ILE A 145 7.93 5.75 -4.31
CA ILE A 145 7.25 6.85 -5.02
C ILE A 145 5.89 7.07 -4.39
N PRO A 146 5.77 8.02 -3.44
CA PRO A 146 4.49 8.35 -2.84
C PRO A 146 3.49 8.88 -3.87
N PHE A 147 2.24 8.44 -3.75
CA PHE A 147 1.14 8.87 -4.61
C PHE A 147 0.06 9.57 -3.77
N ILE A 148 -0.06 10.88 -3.97
CA ILE A 148 -1.11 11.70 -3.37
C ILE A 148 -2.32 11.68 -4.32
N ASN A 149 -3.31 10.88 -3.98
CA ASN A 149 -4.53 10.66 -4.74
C ASN A 149 -5.59 11.75 -4.46
N LYS A 150 -6.58 11.85 -5.34
CA LYS A 150 -7.76 12.72 -5.25
C LYS A 150 -7.47 14.23 -5.22
N THR A 151 -6.37 14.64 -5.84
CA THR A 151 -5.98 16.06 -5.93
C THR A 151 -6.95 16.92 -6.73
N ASP A 152 -7.83 16.30 -7.52
CA ASP A 152 -8.95 16.92 -8.21
C ASP A 152 -10.03 17.47 -7.26
N LEU A 153 -10.02 17.08 -5.98
CA LEU A 153 -10.94 17.61 -4.97
C LEU A 153 -10.55 19.01 -4.46
N HIS A 154 -9.31 19.44 -4.69
CA HIS A 154 -8.84 20.78 -4.33
C HIS A 154 -8.89 21.71 -5.55
N ALA A 155 -9.11 23.00 -5.30
CA ALA A 155 -9.12 24.02 -6.36
C ALA A 155 -7.74 24.19 -7.03
N ASP A 156 -6.66 23.93 -6.28
CA ASP A 156 -5.29 23.91 -6.78
C ASP A 156 -4.45 22.82 -6.08
N LEU A 157 -3.19 22.68 -6.51
CA LEU A 157 -2.26 21.67 -6.02
C LEU A 157 -1.35 22.18 -4.88
N SER A 158 -1.66 23.31 -4.24
CA SER A 158 -0.78 23.91 -3.21
C SER A 158 -0.53 22.95 -2.04
N ASP A 159 -1.59 22.38 -1.47
CA ASP A 159 -1.50 21.41 -0.37
C ASP A 159 -0.74 20.14 -0.76
N ALA A 160 -1.04 19.60 -1.95
CA ALA A 160 -0.33 18.42 -2.47
C ALA A 160 1.15 18.71 -2.71
N ARG A 161 1.49 19.92 -3.19
CA ARG A 161 2.88 20.36 -3.36
C ARG A 161 3.58 20.59 -2.03
N ASP A 162 2.90 21.10 -1.01
CA ASP A 162 3.46 21.27 0.33
C ASP A 162 3.84 19.90 0.91
N ILE A 163 2.93 18.92 0.89
CA ILE A 163 3.19 17.54 1.32
C ILE A 163 4.35 16.94 0.52
N ALA A 164 4.31 17.03 -0.82
CA ALA A 164 5.37 16.49 -1.68
C ALA A 164 6.73 17.12 -1.38
N SER A 165 6.78 18.44 -1.16
CA SER A 165 8.02 19.16 -0.85
C SER A 165 8.64 18.74 0.49
N LYS A 166 7.82 18.30 1.46
CA LYS A 166 8.31 17.78 2.74
C LYS A 166 8.82 16.35 2.62
N ILE A 167 8.33 15.56 1.65
CA ILE A 167 8.80 14.20 1.40
C ILE A 167 10.11 14.19 0.61
N LEU A 168 10.28 15.10 -0.36
CA LEU A 168 11.44 15.15 -1.25
C LEU A 168 12.68 15.83 -0.65
N LYS A 169 12.69 16.13 0.66
CA LYS A 169 13.85 16.74 1.34
C LYS A 169 14.97 15.73 1.56
#